data_AF-A0A2D6YWE9-F1
#
_entry.id   AF-A0A2D6YWE9-F1
#
_cell.length_a   1.000
_cell.length_b   1.000
_cell.length_c   1.000
_cell.angle_alpha   90.00
_cell.angle_beta   90.00
_cell.angle_gamma   90.00
#
_symmetry.space_group_name_H-M   'P 1'
#
loop_
_entity.id
_entity.type
_entity.pdbx_description
1 polymer ?
#
loop_
_entity_poly.entity_id
_entity_poly.type
_entity_poly.pdbx_seq_one_letter_code
_entity_poly.pdbx_strand_id
1 'polypeptide(L)'
;MTSLPSTITLDGRPLSIEAVAAVARGRVAIDIASAVRDRMRAARAVIDDIADHDRAVYGINTGFGSLSKVRIPPEQLATLQTNIVRSHAAGVGDPLDVDLVRAMMLLLAASLVRGHSGVRPELVDRILALLDAGVTPVVPSRGSVGASGDLAPLAHLALVLLGEGEVTFEGTRRETAPVLAGLGLEPIALAAKEGLALLNGTHLMAACGALAVFDLERILRAATIASAMSLDGCRASHGPLDPRIHAARCQPGQIAVAAELRRLLAGSEIVEAHRDDDPRVQDPYCLRAIPQVLGAASDAIANGRRTIEYELGAVTDNPLVFLDDAGGSEILSGGNFHGMPLAITLDGLRVAACHVGGISERRVYWVLSGHDAHNPVTPYLAEDPGLQSGLMIAQYTAAACVSEMQTIANPASVANIPTSAGIEDYNSMGATAGLLARRSVDLLRDIIAIELLTMAQAFEHQRPLRSGLDVETAHAAIRERVPPLGDDRSPAPDIAAVAKLIATGGLG
;
A
#
# COMPACT_ATOMS: atom_id res chain seq x y z
N MET A 1 9.64 -5.20 -15.24
CA MET A 1 8.42 -5.75 -14.62
C MET A 1 8.20 -7.14 -15.21
N THR A 2 8.19 -8.19 -14.38
CA THR A 2 7.70 -9.50 -14.80
C THR A 2 6.27 -9.35 -15.30
N SER A 3 5.94 -9.91 -16.48
CA SER A 3 4.56 -9.89 -16.95
C SER A 3 3.71 -10.67 -15.96
N LEU A 4 2.75 -10.00 -15.32
CA LEU A 4 1.81 -10.67 -14.45
C LEU A 4 1.03 -11.71 -15.28
N PRO A 5 0.85 -12.94 -14.76
CA PRO A 5 0.10 -13.94 -15.48
C PRO A 5 -1.35 -13.47 -15.66
N SER A 6 -1.99 -13.87 -16.76
CA SER A 6 -3.40 -13.58 -17.04
C SER A 6 -4.34 -14.17 -16.00
N THR A 7 -3.86 -15.16 -15.24
CA THR A 7 -4.59 -15.88 -14.19
C THR A 7 -3.70 -16.05 -12.98
N ILE A 8 -4.22 -15.76 -11.79
CA ILE A 8 -3.57 -16.02 -10.50
C ILE A 8 -4.18 -17.30 -9.92
N THR A 9 -3.36 -18.32 -9.70
CA THR A 9 -3.79 -19.57 -9.07
C THR A 9 -3.51 -19.55 -7.58
N LEU A 10 -4.55 -19.76 -6.77
CA LEU A 10 -4.45 -19.99 -5.34
C LEU A 10 -4.11 -21.46 -5.08
N ASP A 11 -2.84 -21.73 -4.81
CA ASP A 11 -2.30 -23.09 -4.57
C ASP A 11 -1.73 -23.27 -3.15
N GLY A 12 -1.98 -22.29 -2.27
CA GLY A 12 -1.52 -22.26 -0.89
C GLY A 12 -0.15 -21.62 -0.68
N ARG A 13 0.58 -21.28 -1.75
CA ARG A 13 1.85 -20.54 -1.64
C ARG A 13 1.62 -19.05 -1.34
N PRO A 14 2.67 -18.31 -0.91
CA PRO A 14 2.59 -16.87 -0.74
C PRO A 14 2.23 -16.15 -2.05
N LEU A 15 1.36 -15.14 -1.96
CA LEU A 15 1.11 -14.22 -3.07
C LEU A 15 2.25 -13.21 -3.17
N SER A 16 2.62 -12.84 -4.40
CA SER A 16 3.47 -11.66 -4.63
C SER A 16 2.68 -10.37 -4.45
N ILE A 17 3.33 -9.29 -4.02
CA ILE A 17 2.73 -7.94 -3.94
C ILE A 17 2.13 -7.51 -5.29
N GLU A 18 2.80 -7.83 -6.39
CA GLU A 18 2.37 -7.50 -7.74
C GLU A 18 1.04 -8.19 -8.10
N ALA A 19 0.88 -9.45 -7.72
CA ALA A 19 -0.37 -10.20 -7.89
C ALA A 19 -1.53 -9.57 -7.10
N VAL A 20 -1.26 -9.14 -5.86
CA VAL A 20 -2.25 -8.43 -5.03
C VAL A 20 -2.68 -7.13 -5.72
N ALA A 21 -1.72 -6.30 -6.14
CA ALA A 21 -2.02 -5.04 -6.84
C ALA A 21 -2.78 -5.26 -8.15
N ALA A 22 -2.48 -6.33 -8.89
CA ALA A 22 -3.14 -6.67 -10.14
C ALA A 22 -4.62 -7.00 -9.96
N VAL A 23 -4.97 -7.80 -8.96
CA VAL A 23 -6.37 -8.13 -8.63
C VAL A 23 -7.09 -6.93 -8.04
N ALA A 24 -6.42 -6.18 -7.15
CA ALA A 24 -6.98 -5.00 -6.50
C ALA A 24 -7.45 -3.95 -7.53
N ARG A 25 -6.61 -3.66 -8.52
CA ARG A 25 -6.81 -2.54 -9.47
C ARG A 25 -7.27 -2.95 -10.86
N GLY A 26 -7.29 -4.25 -11.15
CA GLY A 26 -7.70 -4.81 -12.42
C GLY A 26 -8.69 -5.95 -12.25
N ARG A 27 -9.03 -6.59 -13.38
CA ARG A 27 -9.79 -7.84 -13.43
C ARG A 27 -8.87 -8.94 -13.91
N VAL A 28 -8.12 -9.52 -12.98
CA VAL A 28 -7.30 -10.70 -13.24
C VAL A 28 -8.11 -11.94 -12.86
N ALA A 29 -8.13 -12.95 -13.72
CA ALA A 29 -8.83 -14.19 -13.42
C ALA A 29 -8.15 -14.88 -12.22
N ILE A 30 -8.95 -15.45 -11.31
CA ILE A 30 -8.45 -16.16 -10.14
C ILE A 30 -8.92 -17.61 -10.23
N ASP A 31 -8.01 -18.56 -10.06
CA ASP A 31 -8.30 -19.99 -10.02
C ASP A 31 -7.86 -20.60 -8.70
N ILE A 32 -8.41 -21.76 -8.32
CA ILE A 32 -8.04 -22.50 -7.12
C ILE A 32 -7.50 -23.87 -7.54
N ALA A 33 -6.28 -24.20 -7.12
CA ALA A 33 -5.70 -25.51 -7.40
C ALA A 33 -6.51 -26.65 -6.75
N SER A 34 -6.68 -27.77 -7.44
CA SER A 34 -7.44 -28.92 -6.90
C SER A 34 -6.89 -29.41 -5.56
N ALA A 35 -5.56 -29.46 -5.41
CA ALA A 35 -4.89 -29.94 -4.20
C ALA A 35 -5.19 -29.12 -2.93
N VAL A 36 -5.49 -27.81 -3.04
CA VAL A 36 -5.88 -27.04 -1.85
C VAL A 36 -7.31 -27.34 -1.42
N ARG A 37 -8.20 -27.71 -2.35
CA ARG A 37 -9.57 -28.10 -2.02
C ARG A 37 -9.62 -29.37 -1.18
N ASP A 38 -8.77 -30.35 -1.49
CA ASP A 38 -8.66 -31.59 -0.71
C ASP A 38 -8.19 -31.29 0.72
N ARG A 39 -7.19 -30.42 0.87
CA ARG A 39 -6.69 -29.99 2.18
C ARG A 39 -7.73 -29.26 3.01
N MET A 40 -8.50 -28.35 2.38
CA MET A 40 -9.59 -27.65 3.04
C MET A 40 -10.68 -28.63 3.52
N ARG A 41 -11.08 -29.60 2.68
CA ARG A 41 -12.04 -30.63 3.07
C ARG A 41 -11.55 -31.48 4.24
N ALA A 42 -10.28 -31.86 4.24
CA ALA A 42 -9.69 -32.62 5.34
C ALA A 42 -9.71 -31.81 6.66
N ALA A 43 -9.34 -30.54 6.61
CA ALA A 43 -9.40 -29.67 7.80
C ALA A 43 -10.83 -29.39 8.27
N ARG A 44 -11.78 -29.26 7.33
CA ARG A 44 -13.21 -29.09 7.63
C ARG A 44 -13.77 -30.30 8.38
N ALA A 45 -13.40 -31.52 7.97
CA ALA A 45 -13.83 -32.76 8.63
C ALA A 45 -13.42 -32.79 10.12
N VAL A 46 -12.25 -32.24 10.46
CA VAL A 46 -11.80 -32.13 11.87
C VAL A 46 -12.69 -31.17 12.67
N ILE A 47 -13.10 -30.04 12.08
CA ILE A 47 -14.01 -29.11 12.76
C ILE A 47 -15.40 -29.72 12.92
N ASP A 48 -15.90 -30.44 11.91
CA ASP A 48 -17.20 -31.10 11.95
C ASP A 48 -17.22 -32.17 13.05
N ASP A 49 -16.18 -33.01 13.13
CA ASP A 49 -16.02 -33.98 14.21
C ASP A 49 -16.07 -33.30 15.59
N ILE A 50 -15.32 -32.22 15.80
CA ILE A 50 -15.30 -31.52 17.09
C ILE A 50 -16.63 -30.83 17.43
N ALA A 51 -17.36 -30.35 16.42
CA ALA A 51 -18.66 -29.73 16.62
C ALA A 51 -19.68 -30.74 17.18
N ASP A 52 -19.52 -32.02 16.82
CA ASP A 52 -20.39 -33.13 17.24
C ASP A 52 -19.96 -33.76 18.59
N HIS A 53 -18.82 -33.35 19.17
CA HIS A 53 -18.27 -33.92 20.41
C HIS A 53 -18.25 -32.91 21.60
N ASP A 54 -18.16 -33.46 22.82
CA ASP A 54 -18.22 -32.70 24.09
C ASP A 54 -16.98 -31.84 24.38
N ARG A 55 -15.88 -31.97 23.62
CA ARG A 55 -14.64 -31.21 23.86
C ARG A 55 -14.87 -29.72 23.58
N ALA A 56 -14.54 -28.85 24.55
CA ALA A 56 -14.57 -27.40 24.38
C ALA A 56 -13.40 -26.89 23.53
N VAL A 57 -13.73 -26.23 22.42
CA VAL A 57 -12.75 -25.63 21.51
C VAL A 57 -13.20 -24.23 21.08
N TYR A 58 -12.30 -23.26 21.26
CA TYR A 58 -12.54 -21.84 21.05
C TYR A 58 -13.11 -21.54 19.65
N GLY A 59 -14.24 -20.84 19.61
CA GLY A 59 -14.89 -20.39 18.36
C GLY A 59 -15.53 -21.48 17.51
N ILE A 60 -15.40 -22.75 17.91
CA ILE A 60 -16.10 -23.89 17.30
C ILE A 60 -17.40 -24.16 18.06
N ASN A 61 -17.31 -24.38 19.38
CA ASN A 61 -18.45 -24.70 20.25
C ASN A 61 -18.43 -23.91 21.57
N THR A 62 -17.71 -22.78 21.60
CA THR A 62 -17.72 -21.80 22.70
C THR A 62 -17.98 -20.39 22.18
N GLY A 63 -18.26 -19.44 23.08
CA GLY A 63 -18.31 -18.01 22.75
C GLY A 63 -16.95 -17.40 22.38
N PHE A 64 -16.93 -16.08 22.13
CA PHE A 64 -15.76 -15.32 21.68
C PHE A 64 -15.28 -14.28 22.72
N GLY A 65 -14.01 -13.87 22.64
CA GLY A 65 -13.42 -12.89 23.56
C GLY A 65 -13.57 -13.28 25.04
N SER A 66 -14.12 -12.37 25.84
CA SER A 66 -14.42 -12.61 27.26
C SER A 66 -15.47 -13.71 27.51
N LEU A 67 -16.25 -14.09 26.49
CA LEU A 67 -17.24 -15.17 26.53
C LEU A 67 -16.68 -16.54 26.10
N SER A 68 -15.36 -16.65 25.89
CA SER A 68 -14.68 -17.90 25.49
C SER A 68 -14.91 -19.10 26.44
N LYS A 69 -15.34 -18.85 27.67
CA LYS A 69 -15.66 -19.89 28.67
C LYS A 69 -17.10 -20.41 28.59
N VAL A 70 -17.94 -19.80 27.75
CA VAL A 70 -19.36 -20.19 27.61
C VAL A 70 -19.49 -21.25 26.52
N ARG A 71 -20.05 -22.42 26.88
CA ARG A 71 -20.34 -23.52 25.95
C ARG A 71 -21.59 -23.20 25.13
N ILE A 72 -21.55 -23.52 23.84
CA ILE A 72 -22.68 -23.35 22.92
C ILE A 72 -23.15 -24.73 22.45
N PRO A 73 -24.46 -25.02 22.50
CA PRO A 73 -24.97 -26.31 22.05
C PRO A 73 -24.99 -26.43 20.51
N PRO A 74 -24.89 -27.64 19.94
CA PRO A 74 -24.76 -27.88 18.49
C PRO A 74 -25.79 -27.15 17.63
N GLU A 75 -27.07 -27.14 18.05
CA GLU A 75 -28.17 -26.51 17.33
C GLU A 75 -28.08 -24.97 17.25
N GLN A 76 -27.23 -24.35 18.07
CA GLN A 76 -27.01 -22.90 18.07
C GLN A 76 -25.74 -22.49 17.32
N LEU A 77 -24.92 -23.44 16.85
CA LEU A 77 -23.62 -23.12 16.24
C LEU A 77 -23.76 -22.29 14.96
N ALA A 78 -24.70 -22.59 14.07
CA ALA A 78 -24.93 -21.79 12.86
C ALA A 78 -25.37 -20.35 13.21
N THR A 79 -26.27 -20.21 14.19
CA THR A 79 -26.73 -18.92 14.71
C THR A 79 -25.57 -18.13 15.33
N LEU A 80 -24.68 -18.79 16.08
CA LEU A 80 -23.48 -18.18 16.65
C LEU A 80 -22.59 -17.55 15.55
N GLN A 81 -22.37 -18.26 14.44
CA GLN A 81 -21.52 -17.77 13.34
C GLN A 81 -22.18 -16.60 12.59
N THR A 82 -23.50 -16.60 12.44
CA THR A 82 -24.22 -15.45 11.87
C THR A 82 -24.15 -14.24 12.82
N ASN A 83 -24.33 -14.47 14.12
CA ASN A 83 -24.33 -13.40 15.12
C ASN A 83 -22.95 -12.77 15.33
N ILE A 84 -21.85 -13.52 15.25
CA ILE A 84 -20.51 -12.93 15.33
C ILE A 84 -20.29 -11.95 14.16
N VAL A 85 -20.64 -12.33 12.93
CA VAL A 85 -20.53 -11.43 11.77
C VAL A 85 -21.32 -10.14 11.98
N ARG A 86 -22.60 -10.25 12.35
CA ARG A 86 -23.47 -9.07 12.56
C ARG A 86 -23.00 -8.17 13.70
N SER A 87 -22.66 -8.76 14.85
CA SER A 87 -22.22 -7.98 16.03
C SER A 87 -20.87 -7.31 15.82
N HIS A 88 -19.98 -7.91 15.03
CA HIS A 88 -18.63 -7.39 14.82
C HIS A 88 -18.56 -6.39 13.67
N ALA A 89 -19.59 -6.29 12.81
CA ALA A 89 -19.72 -5.27 11.76
C ALA A 89 -20.03 -3.87 12.35
N ALA A 90 -19.20 -3.44 13.31
CA ALA A 90 -19.32 -2.20 14.06
C ALA A 90 -18.36 -1.10 13.56
N GLY A 91 -17.80 -1.27 12.37
CA GLY A 91 -16.93 -0.26 11.74
C GLY A 91 -17.66 1.05 11.45
N VAL A 92 -16.92 2.16 11.49
CA VAL A 92 -17.41 3.53 11.22
C VAL A 92 -16.42 4.33 10.36
N GLY A 93 -16.81 5.54 9.93
CA GLY A 93 -15.98 6.42 9.10
C GLY A 93 -16.21 6.22 7.61
N ASP A 94 -15.42 6.92 6.80
CA ASP A 94 -15.55 6.87 5.34
C ASP A 94 -15.27 5.45 4.82
N PRO A 95 -15.95 5.01 3.74
CA PRO A 95 -15.67 3.74 3.09
C PRO A 95 -14.21 3.64 2.65
N LEU A 96 -13.63 2.44 2.80
CA LEU A 96 -12.34 2.08 2.22
C LEU A 96 -12.41 2.12 0.69
N ASP A 97 -11.28 2.41 0.06
CA ASP A 97 -11.13 2.37 -1.39
C ASP A 97 -11.46 0.99 -1.95
N VAL A 98 -12.06 0.96 -3.15
CA VAL A 98 -12.46 -0.28 -3.83
C VAL A 98 -11.27 -1.22 -4.06
N ASP A 99 -10.10 -0.68 -4.42
CA ASP A 99 -8.91 -1.51 -4.67
C ASP A 99 -8.40 -2.17 -3.37
N LEU A 100 -8.46 -1.45 -2.25
CA LEU A 100 -8.11 -1.97 -0.92
C LEU A 100 -9.05 -3.08 -0.47
N VAL A 101 -10.37 -2.92 -0.62
CA VAL A 101 -11.33 -3.97 -0.25
C VAL A 101 -11.18 -5.20 -1.16
N ARG A 102 -10.92 -5.02 -2.46
CA ARG A 102 -10.64 -6.12 -3.37
C ARG A 102 -9.36 -6.88 -2.98
N ALA A 103 -8.32 -6.17 -2.55
CA ALA A 103 -7.12 -6.80 -1.99
C ALA A 103 -7.46 -7.59 -0.71
N MET A 104 -8.26 -7.04 0.21
CA MET A 104 -8.70 -7.76 1.41
C MET A 104 -9.42 -9.07 1.08
N MET A 105 -10.34 -9.05 0.11
CA MET A 105 -11.06 -10.25 -0.35
C MET A 105 -10.11 -11.32 -0.89
N LEU A 106 -9.13 -10.91 -1.71
CA LEU A 106 -8.12 -11.83 -2.25
C LEU A 106 -7.28 -12.45 -1.13
N LEU A 107 -6.79 -11.63 -0.20
CA LEU A 107 -5.94 -12.10 0.89
C LEU A 107 -6.71 -13.03 1.83
N LEU A 108 -7.98 -12.73 2.12
CA LEU A 108 -8.85 -13.62 2.88
C LEU A 108 -9.00 -14.97 2.18
N ALA A 109 -9.34 -14.98 0.89
CA ALA A 109 -9.43 -16.22 0.11
C ALA A 109 -8.10 -16.99 0.12
N ALA A 110 -6.96 -16.31 -0.11
CA ALA A 110 -5.64 -16.90 -0.14
C ALA A 110 -5.20 -17.50 1.21
N SER A 111 -5.61 -16.88 2.32
CA SER A 111 -5.39 -17.41 3.67
C SER A 111 -6.21 -18.69 3.92
N LEU A 112 -7.49 -18.66 3.57
CA LEU A 112 -8.42 -19.78 3.80
C LEU A 112 -8.03 -21.04 2.99
N VAL A 113 -7.57 -20.90 1.74
CA VAL A 113 -7.16 -22.06 0.92
C VAL A 113 -5.94 -22.81 1.45
N ARG A 114 -5.16 -22.21 2.37
CA ARG A 114 -4.03 -22.91 3.01
C ARG A 114 -4.49 -24.06 3.90
N GLY A 115 -5.78 -24.16 4.21
CA GLY A 115 -6.38 -25.32 4.84
C GLY A 115 -6.17 -25.42 6.34
N HIS A 116 -5.70 -24.36 7.00
CA HIS A 116 -5.53 -24.34 8.46
C HIS A 116 -6.73 -23.71 9.20
N SER A 117 -7.67 -23.09 8.47
CA SER A 117 -8.85 -22.44 9.05
C SER A 117 -10.05 -23.36 9.23
N GLY A 118 -10.06 -24.54 8.59
CA GLY A 118 -11.15 -25.51 8.68
C GLY A 118 -12.48 -24.99 8.11
N VAL A 119 -12.46 -24.18 7.06
CA VAL A 119 -13.67 -23.69 6.36
C VAL A 119 -14.01 -24.56 5.15
N ARG A 120 -15.25 -24.47 4.68
CA ARG A 120 -15.68 -25.14 3.43
C ARG A 120 -15.05 -24.49 2.18
N PRO A 121 -14.66 -25.25 1.15
CA PRO A 121 -14.23 -24.70 -0.15
C PRO A 121 -15.24 -23.73 -0.76
N GLU A 122 -16.53 -24.00 -0.60
CA GLU A 122 -17.64 -23.20 -1.12
C GLU A 122 -17.65 -21.76 -0.59
N LEU A 123 -17.12 -21.55 0.62
CA LEU A 123 -16.98 -20.22 1.21
C LEU A 123 -15.95 -19.39 0.43
N VAL A 124 -14.83 -20.01 0.05
CA VAL A 124 -13.79 -19.35 -0.76
C VAL A 124 -14.30 -19.12 -2.18
N ASP A 125 -14.98 -20.11 -2.77
CA ASP A 125 -15.59 -19.97 -4.10
C ASP A 125 -16.54 -18.76 -4.14
N ARG A 126 -17.28 -18.51 -3.06
CA ARG A 126 -18.15 -17.34 -2.97
C ARG A 126 -17.39 -16.02 -2.96
N ILE A 127 -16.30 -15.92 -2.18
CA ILE A 127 -15.46 -14.72 -2.13
C ILE A 127 -14.90 -14.41 -3.52
N LEU A 128 -14.41 -15.44 -4.22
CA LEU A 128 -13.87 -15.29 -5.57
C LEU A 128 -14.93 -14.93 -6.61
N ALA A 129 -16.13 -15.50 -6.52
CA ALA A 129 -17.24 -15.14 -7.40
C ALA A 129 -17.62 -13.65 -7.28
N LEU A 130 -17.60 -13.09 -6.07
CA LEU A 130 -17.82 -11.65 -5.87
C LEU A 130 -16.70 -10.80 -6.47
N LEU A 131 -15.44 -11.21 -6.27
CA LEU A 131 -14.27 -10.55 -6.85
C LEU A 131 -14.32 -10.51 -8.39
N ASP A 132 -14.67 -11.64 -9.01
CA ASP A 132 -14.79 -11.81 -10.47
C ASP A 132 -15.94 -10.97 -11.04
N ALA A 133 -17.10 -11.00 -10.38
CA ALA A 133 -18.25 -10.18 -10.73
C ALA A 133 -18.02 -8.66 -10.51
N GLY A 134 -16.95 -8.27 -9.81
CA GLY A 134 -16.68 -6.87 -9.47
C GLY A 134 -17.59 -6.32 -8.37
N VAL A 135 -18.16 -7.19 -7.53
CA VAL A 135 -18.95 -6.82 -6.36
C VAL A 135 -18.00 -6.59 -5.19
N THR A 136 -17.92 -5.35 -4.71
CA THR A 136 -16.97 -4.97 -3.64
C THR A 136 -17.73 -4.51 -2.41
N PRO A 137 -17.59 -5.14 -1.24
CA PRO A 137 -18.23 -4.71 0.01
C PRO A 137 -17.92 -3.24 0.36
N VAL A 138 -18.91 -2.52 0.91
CA VAL A 138 -18.68 -1.21 1.52
C VAL A 138 -18.17 -1.42 2.94
N VAL A 139 -16.86 -1.22 3.13
CA VAL A 139 -16.19 -1.43 4.42
C VAL A 139 -15.82 -0.08 5.03
N PRO A 140 -16.31 0.30 6.22
CA PRO A 140 -15.89 1.52 6.91
C PRO A 140 -14.42 1.48 7.34
N SER A 141 -13.74 2.63 7.31
CA SER A 141 -12.30 2.75 7.55
C SER A 141 -11.84 2.60 9.00
N ARG A 142 -12.73 2.68 10.01
CA ARG A 142 -12.35 2.63 11.44
C ARG A 142 -13.05 1.49 12.15
N GLY A 143 -12.33 0.83 13.07
CA GLY A 143 -12.88 -0.20 13.95
C GLY A 143 -11.91 -1.34 14.29
N SER A 144 -10.87 -1.56 13.48
CA SER A 144 -9.84 -2.55 13.78
C SER A 144 -8.78 -1.99 14.74
N VAL A 145 -8.42 -2.79 15.75
CA VAL A 145 -7.26 -2.59 16.64
C VAL A 145 -6.06 -3.47 16.24
N GLY A 146 -6.21 -4.30 15.21
CA GLY A 146 -5.15 -5.10 14.59
C GLY A 146 -4.54 -6.20 15.48
N ALA A 147 -5.27 -6.72 16.47
CA ALA A 147 -4.71 -7.66 17.44
C ALA A 147 -5.57 -8.87 17.79
N SER A 148 -6.81 -8.93 17.32
CA SER A 148 -7.61 -10.16 17.18
C SER A 148 -7.99 -10.36 15.71
N GLY A 149 -7.12 -9.87 14.81
CA GLY A 149 -7.42 -9.63 13.41
C GLY A 149 -8.13 -8.30 13.16
N ASP A 150 -8.40 -8.03 11.89
CA ASP A 150 -9.17 -6.89 11.39
C ASP A 150 -10.68 -7.15 11.49
N LEU A 151 -11.13 -7.52 12.69
CA LEU A 151 -12.48 -8.05 12.96
C LEU A 151 -13.59 -7.21 12.33
N ALA A 152 -13.66 -5.92 12.66
CA ALA A 152 -14.76 -5.07 12.20
C ALA A 152 -14.77 -4.84 10.67
N PRO A 153 -13.64 -4.50 10.03
CA PRO A 153 -13.56 -4.44 8.58
C PRO A 153 -13.94 -5.77 7.88
N LEU A 154 -13.44 -6.90 8.40
CA LEU A 154 -13.72 -8.21 7.83
C LEU A 154 -15.16 -8.67 8.09
N ALA A 155 -15.79 -8.23 9.17
CA ALA A 155 -17.20 -8.47 9.43
C ALA A 155 -18.11 -7.76 8.42
N HIS A 156 -17.80 -6.51 8.05
CA HIS A 156 -18.50 -5.80 6.97
C HIS A 156 -18.35 -6.50 5.62
N LEU A 157 -17.16 -7.06 5.32
CA LEU A 157 -16.96 -7.90 4.15
C LEU A 157 -17.80 -9.19 4.23
N ALA A 158 -17.82 -9.86 5.39
CA ALA A 158 -18.53 -11.11 5.60
C ALA A 158 -20.06 -10.95 5.57
N LEU A 159 -20.61 -9.80 5.97
CA LEU A 159 -22.05 -9.50 5.83
C LEU A 159 -22.53 -9.67 4.39
N VAL A 160 -21.71 -9.29 3.41
CA VAL A 160 -22.05 -9.42 1.99
C VAL A 160 -22.23 -10.89 1.60
N LEU A 161 -21.47 -11.81 2.19
CA LEU A 161 -21.63 -13.24 1.95
C LEU A 161 -22.99 -13.75 2.47
N LEU A 162 -23.53 -13.13 3.51
CA LEU A 162 -24.85 -13.41 4.09
C LEU A 162 -26.00 -12.72 3.33
N GLY A 163 -25.70 -11.97 2.27
CA GLY A 163 -26.70 -11.14 1.58
C GLY A 163 -27.03 -9.83 2.30
N GLU A 164 -26.27 -9.45 3.32
CA GLU A 164 -26.49 -8.27 4.14
C GLU A 164 -25.50 -7.14 3.80
N GLY A 165 -25.77 -5.94 4.33
CA GLY A 165 -24.94 -4.77 4.10
C GLY A 165 -25.05 -4.19 2.69
N GLU A 166 -24.00 -3.49 2.28
CA GLU A 166 -23.95 -2.77 1.01
C GLU A 166 -22.68 -3.08 0.24
N VAL A 167 -22.76 -2.94 -1.08
CA VAL A 167 -21.66 -3.17 -2.02
C VAL A 167 -21.53 -2.00 -2.98
N THR A 168 -20.31 -1.76 -3.45
CA THR A 168 -20.06 -1.02 -4.68
C THR A 168 -20.12 -2.00 -5.85
N PHE A 169 -21.05 -1.75 -6.77
CA PHE A 169 -21.24 -2.52 -7.99
C PHE A 169 -21.51 -1.56 -9.16
N GLU A 170 -20.78 -1.76 -10.27
CA GLU A 170 -20.83 -0.87 -11.45
C GLU A 170 -20.60 0.62 -11.10
N GLY A 171 -19.72 0.89 -10.13
CA GLY A 171 -19.40 2.26 -9.70
C GLY A 171 -20.44 2.91 -8.78
N THR A 172 -21.46 2.17 -8.34
CA THR A 172 -22.54 2.69 -7.48
C THR A 172 -22.70 1.86 -6.21
N ARG A 173 -23.01 2.52 -5.09
CA ARG A 173 -23.36 1.85 -3.83
C ARG A 173 -24.78 1.29 -3.94
N ARG A 174 -24.96 0.02 -3.57
CA ARG A 174 -26.21 -0.72 -3.64
C ARG A 174 -26.36 -1.66 -2.44
N GLU A 175 -27.60 -1.97 -2.08
CA GLU A 175 -27.88 -3.05 -1.12
C GLU A 175 -27.38 -4.40 -1.68
N THR A 176 -26.83 -5.25 -0.81
CA THR A 176 -26.24 -6.52 -1.23
C THR A 176 -27.25 -7.49 -1.86
N ALA A 177 -28.37 -7.75 -1.18
CA ALA A 177 -29.29 -8.83 -1.56
C ALA A 177 -29.80 -8.72 -3.02
N PRO A 178 -30.24 -7.56 -3.52
CA PRO A 178 -30.66 -7.41 -4.92
C PRO A 178 -29.51 -7.66 -5.92
N VAL A 179 -28.28 -7.26 -5.57
CA VAL A 179 -27.10 -7.48 -6.43
C VAL A 179 -26.79 -8.97 -6.53
N LEU A 180 -26.81 -9.69 -5.40
CA LEU A 180 -26.57 -11.13 -5.40
C LEU A 180 -27.63 -11.89 -6.19
N ALA A 181 -28.91 -11.57 -5.99
CA ALA A 181 -30.02 -12.16 -6.74
C ALA A 181 -29.87 -11.91 -8.26
N GLY A 182 -29.49 -10.69 -8.66
CA GLY A 182 -29.23 -10.34 -10.06
C GLY A 182 -28.08 -11.12 -10.71
N LEU A 183 -27.12 -11.59 -9.91
CA LEU A 183 -26.00 -12.41 -10.35
C LEU A 183 -26.27 -13.92 -10.24
N GLY A 184 -27.45 -14.33 -9.77
CA GLY A 184 -27.76 -15.73 -9.49
C GLY A 184 -26.96 -16.32 -8.33
N LEU A 185 -26.52 -15.46 -7.40
CA LEU A 185 -25.73 -15.81 -6.23
C LEU A 185 -26.63 -15.88 -4.98
N GLU A 186 -26.76 -17.05 -4.36
CA GLU A 186 -27.55 -17.20 -3.13
C GLU A 186 -26.75 -16.87 -1.86
N PRO A 187 -27.29 -16.18 -0.85
CA PRO A 187 -26.62 -15.97 0.44
C PRO A 187 -26.07 -17.26 1.06
N ILE A 188 -24.86 -17.21 1.66
CA ILE A 188 -24.26 -18.38 2.29
C ILE A 188 -24.72 -18.54 3.75
N ALA A 189 -25.14 -19.75 4.12
CA ALA A 189 -25.36 -20.11 5.52
C ALA A 189 -24.05 -20.61 6.13
N LEU A 190 -23.55 -19.98 7.20
CA LEU A 190 -22.27 -20.31 7.82
C LEU A 190 -22.35 -21.57 8.69
N ALA A 191 -21.34 -22.43 8.56
CA ALA A 191 -21.10 -23.60 9.42
C ALA A 191 -20.16 -23.26 10.59
N ALA A 192 -20.07 -24.14 11.59
CA ALA A 192 -19.25 -23.93 12.79
C ALA A 192 -17.82 -23.45 12.44
N LYS A 193 -17.32 -22.45 13.19
CA LYS A 193 -16.05 -21.72 12.98
C LYS A 193 -15.99 -20.75 11.79
N GLU A 194 -16.84 -20.87 10.77
CA GLU A 194 -16.68 -20.07 9.54
C GLU A 194 -16.87 -18.56 9.78
N GLY A 195 -17.77 -18.16 10.68
CA GLY A 195 -17.93 -16.75 11.05
C GLY A 195 -16.67 -16.17 11.69
N LEU A 196 -16.01 -16.93 12.57
CA LEU A 196 -14.73 -16.50 13.15
C LEU A 196 -13.61 -16.50 12.12
N ALA A 197 -13.50 -17.54 11.29
CA ALA A 197 -12.45 -17.67 10.27
C ALA A 197 -12.49 -16.56 9.21
N LEU A 198 -13.67 -16.00 8.92
CA LEU A 198 -13.81 -14.84 8.03
C LEU A 198 -13.30 -13.54 8.66
N LEU A 199 -13.45 -13.40 9.98
CA LEU A 199 -13.17 -12.17 10.72
C LEU A 199 -11.75 -12.12 11.27
N ASN A 200 -11.16 -13.28 11.57
CA ASN A 200 -9.90 -13.37 12.30
C ASN A 200 -8.70 -13.42 11.34
N GLY A 201 -7.99 -12.30 11.22
CA GLY A 201 -6.75 -12.22 10.45
C GLY A 201 -6.33 -10.79 10.08
N THR A 202 -5.15 -10.63 9.51
CA THR A 202 -4.50 -9.32 9.28
C THR A 202 -4.74 -8.74 7.87
N HIS A 203 -5.84 -9.15 7.22
CA HIS A 203 -6.03 -8.92 5.79
C HIS A 203 -6.14 -7.44 5.38
N LEU A 204 -6.68 -6.54 6.22
CA LEU A 204 -6.74 -5.11 5.91
C LEU A 204 -5.34 -4.50 5.97
N MET A 205 -4.61 -4.73 7.05
CA MET A 205 -3.25 -4.19 7.19
C MET A 205 -2.27 -4.78 6.17
N ALA A 206 -2.38 -6.08 5.85
CA ALA A 206 -1.59 -6.72 4.80
C ALA A 206 -1.91 -6.14 3.42
N ALA A 207 -3.20 -5.90 3.11
CA ALA A 207 -3.62 -5.27 1.87
C ALA A 207 -3.11 -3.81 1.76
N CYS A 208 -3.21 -3.03 2.85
CA CYS A 208 -2.62 -1.70 2.93
C CYS A 208 -1.12 -1.75 2.64
N GLY A 209 -0.38 -2.66 3.28
CA GLY A 209 1.06 -2.82 3.10
C GLY A 209 1.46 -3.22 1.69
N ALA A 210 0.78 -4.20 1.10
CA ALA A 210 1.06 -4.63 -0.28
C ALA A 210 0.85 -3.50 -1.28
N LEU A 211 -0.29 -2.81 -1.21
CA LEU A 211 -0.58 -1.69 -2.12
C LEU A 211 0.34 -0.49 -1.87
N ALA A 212 0.69 -0.20 -0.61
CA ALA A 212 1.61 0.88 -0.27
C ALA A 212 3.03 0.61 -0.79
N VAL A 213 3.59 -0.59 -0.56
CA VAL A 213 4.92 -0.96 -1.07
C VAL A 213 4.96 -0.91 -2.59
N PHE A 214 3.95 -1.48 -3.26
CA PHE A 214 3.84 -1.46 -4.72
C PHE A 214 3.88 -0.04 -5.30
N ASP A 215 3.17 0.89 -4.67
CA ASP A 215 3.14 2.28 -5.11
C ASP A 215 4.41 3.05 -4.73
N LEU A 216 4.93 2.85 -3.52
CA LEU A 216 6.15 3.50 -3.05
C LEU A 216 7.35 3.16 -3.91
N GLU A 217 7.48 1.92 -4.38
CA GLU A 217 8.57 1.56 -5.31
C GLU A 217 8.45 2.31 -6.64
N ARG A 218 7.23 2.52 -7.14
CA ARG A 218 7.00 3.31 -8.36
C ARG A 218 7.30 4.78 -8.12
N ILE A 219 6.84 5.33 -7.00
CA ILE A 219 7.09 6.73 -6.62
C ILE A 219 8.57 6.97 -6.37
N LEU A 220 9.30 6.02 -5.77
CA LEU A 220 10.75 6.15 -5.53
C LEU A 220 11.54 6.19 -6.84
N ARG A 221 11.14 5.41 -7.85
CA ARG A 221 11.71 5.54 -9.21
C ARG A 221 11.45 6.92 -9.79
N ALA A 222 10.20 7.41 -9.71
CA ALA A 222 9.86 8.76 -10.15
C ALA A 222 10.62 9.85 -9.38
N ALA A 223 10.81 9.70 -8.06
CA ALA A 223 11.59 10.61 -7.22
C ALA A 223 13.08 10.61 -7.57
N THR A 224 13.62 9.47 -8.04
CA THR A 224 15.00 9.37 -8.53
C THR A 224 15.15 10.09 -9.87
N ILE A 225 14.18 9.96 -10.77
CA ILE A 225 14.12 10.74 -12.02
C ILE A 225 13.99 12.24 -11.71
N ALA A 226 13.08 12.62 -10.82
CA ALA A 226 12.90 14.01 -10.38
C ALA A 226 14.18 14.59 -9.75
N SER A 227 14.92 13.76 -9.02
CA SER A 227 16.23 14.10 -8.47
C SER A 227 17.28 14.34 -9.56
N ALA A 228 17.34 13.50 -10.59
CA ALA A 228 18.22 13.71 -11.74
C ALA A 228 17.85 14.99 -12.50
N MET A 229 16.56 15.21 -12.77
CA MET A 229 16.07 16.48 -13.32
C MET A 229 16.43 17.66 -12.41
N SER A 230 16.36 17.51 -11.10
CA SER A 230 16.74 18.58 -10.18
C SER A 230 18.22 18.92 -10.22
N LEU A 231 19.09 17.92 -10.33
CA LEU A 231 20.53 18.14 -10.42
C LEU A 231 20.86 18.98 -11.65
N ASP A 232 20.37 18.62 -12.83
CA ASP A 232 20.63 19.40 -14.04
C ASP A 232 19.85 20.72 -14.09
N GLY A 233 18.59 20.74 -13.65
CA GLY A 233 17.74 21.93 -13.64
C GLY A 233 18.23 23.02 -12.68
N CYS A 234 19.04 22.62 -11.69
CA CYS A 234 19.71 23.53 -10.75
C CYS A 234 21.18 23.77 -11.10
N ARG A 235 21.70 23.18 -12.19
CA ARG A 235 23.13 23.18 -12.53
C ARG A 235 23.99 22.68 -11.37
N ALA A 236 23.55 21.65 -10.66
CA ALA A 236 24.24 21.12 -9.48
C ALA A 236 25.44 20.26 -9.89
N SER A 237 26.42 20.12 -9.00
CA SER A 237 27.57 19.25 -9.24
C SER A 237 27.15 17.77 -9.27
N HIS A 238 27.68 17.02 -10.23
CA HIS A 238 27.59 15.55 -10.25
C HIS A 238 28.67 14.89 -9.39
N GLY A 239 29.68 15.64 -8.92
CA GLY A 239 30.79 15.13 -8.11
C GLY A 239 30.37 14.34 -6.87
N PRO A 240 29.34 14.76 -6.11
CA PRO A 240 28.81 14.00 -4.98
C PRO A 240 28.24 12.61 -5.30
N LEU A 241 28.07 12.26 -6.59
CA LEU A 241 27.59 10.95 -7.02
C LEU A 241 28.74 9.94 -7.25
N ASP A 242 30.00 10.32 -7.01
CA ASP A 242 31.16 9.45 -7.23
C ASP A 242 31.02 8.13 -6.45
N PRO A 243 31.14 6.96 -7.12
CA PRO A 243 30.91 5.66 -6.49
C PRO A 243 31.82 5.39 -5.29
N ARG A 244 33.01 6.01 -5.22
CA ARG A 244 33.95 5.85 -4.10
C ARG A 244 33.39 6.47 -2.81
N ILE A 245 32.66 7.59 -2.91
CA ILE A 245 32.01 8.23 -1.75
C ILE A 245 30.99 7.28 -1.13
N HIS A 246 30.19 6.63 -1.99
CA HIS A 246 29.12 5.74 -1.56
C HIS A 246 29.66 4.40 -1.07
N ALA A 247 30.65 3.83 -1.75
CA ALA A 247 31.34 2.61 -1.33
C ALA A 247 32.00 2.78 0.04
N ALA A 248 32.64 3.93 0.31
CA ALA A 248 33.26 4.23 1.60
C ALA A 248 32.26 4.26 2.77
N ARG A 249 30.98 4.58 2.49
CA ARG A 249 29.91 4.61 3.51
C ARG A 249 29.13 3.29 3.64
N CYS A 250 29.31 2.34 2.72
CA CYS A 250 28.76 0.97 2.73
C CYS A 250 27.24 0.80 2.86
N GLN A 251 26.43 1.82 2.56
CA GLN A 251 24.96 1.73 2.58
C GLN A 251 24.40 1.27 1.22
N PRO A 252 23.72 0.11 1.12
CA PRO A 252 23.29 -0.46 -0.16
C PRO A 252 22.36 0.45 -0.96
N GLY A 253 21.30 0.98 -0.34
CA GLY A 253 20.37 1.87 -1.01
C GLY A 253 21.06 3.16 -1.47
N GLN A 254 21.99 3.69 -0.69
CA GLN A 254 22.77 4.88 -1.07
C GLN A 254 23.63 4.62 -2.31
N ILE A 255 24.31 3.46 -2.36
CA ILE A 255 25.12 3.05 -3.51
C ILE A 255 24.24 2.89 -4.75
N ALA A 256 23.09 2.22 -4.61
CA ALA A 256 22.16 1.98 -5.70
C ALA A 256 21.59 3.29 -6.28
N VAL A 257 21.11 4.20 -5.42
CA VAL A 257 20.56 5.49 -5.87
C VAL A 257 21.64 6.35 -6.56
N ALA A 258 22.85 6.42 -6.01
CA ALA A 258 23.94 7.15 -6.66
C ALA A 258 24.31 6.58 -8.04
N ALA A 259 24.35 5.25 -8.15
CA ALA A 259 24.61 4.58 -9.42
C ALA A 259 23.52 4.89 -10.45
N GLU A 260 22.25 4.89 -10.03
CA GLU A 260 21.13 5.19 -10.90
C GLU A 260 21.12 6.65 -11.35
N LEU A 261 21.36 7.61 -10.45
CA LEU A 261 21.47 9.03 -10.81
C LEU A 261 22.58 9.26 -11.83
N ARG A 262 23.76 8.64 -11.64
CA ARG A 262 24.84 8.70 -12.63
C ARG A 262 24.45 8.12 -13.98
N ARG A 263 23.65 7.06 -14.01
CA ARG A 263 23.16 6.43 -15.24
C ARG A 263 22.20 7.36 -15.96
N LEU A 264 21.23 7.93 -15.25
CA LEU A 264 20.25 8.88 -15.80
C LEU A 264 20.91 10.14 -16.36
N LEU A 265 21.92 10.67 -15.67
CA LEU A 265 22.64 11.89 -16.02
C LEU A 265 23.78 11.69 -17.03
N ALA A 266 24.04 10.45 -17.46
CA ALA A 266 25.13 10.15 -18.37
C ALA A 266 24.98 10.92 -19.69
N GLY A 267 26.00 11.69 -20.05
CA GLY A 267 26.01 12.50 -21.27
C GLY A 267 25.33 13.86 -21.17
N SER A 268 24.98 14.32 -19.96
CA SER A 268 24.48 15.68 -19.77
C SER A 268 25.49 16.73 -20.21
N GLU A 269 25.06 17.66 -21.05
CA GLU A 269 25.82 18.84 -21.48
C GLU A 269 25.75 19.97 -20.44
N ILE A 270 24.74 19.94 -19.57
CA ILE A 270 24.48 20.99 -18.59
C ILE A 270 25.62 21.06 -17.58
N VAL A 271 25.99 19.92 -16.99
CA VAL A 271 27.09 19.85 -16.01
C VAL A 271 28.44 20.25 -16.63
N GLU A 272 28.65 19.91 -17.90
CA GLU A 272 29.88 20.27 -18.62
C GLU A 272 29.98 21.78 -18.83
N ALA A 273 28.85 22.44 -19.13
CA ALA A 273 28.80 23.87 -19.44
C ALA A 273 29.16 24.79 -18.28
N HIS A 274 29.25 24.29 -17.04
CA HIS A 274 29.72 25.05 -15.89
C HIS A 274 30.84 24.36 -15.10
N ARG A 275 31.48 23.32 -15.64
CA ARG A 275 32.47 22.55 -14.85
C ARG A 275 33.61 23.41 -14.28
N ASP A 276 34.16 24.30 -15.11
CA ASP A 276 35.43 24.97 -14.79
C ASP A 276 35.24 26.38 -14.19
N ASP A 277 34.09 27.02 -14.40
CA ASP A 277 33.79 28.42 -14.01
C ASP A 277 32.61 28.53 -13.02
N ASP A 278 32.43 27.51 -12.17
CA ASP A 278 31.39 27.51 -11.14
C ASP A 278 31.96 27.92 -9.76
N PRO A 279 31.55 29.06 -9.19
CA PRO A 279 32.04 29.49 -7.88
C PRO A 279 31.42 28.69 -6.72
N ARG A 280 30.42 27.84 -6.98
CA ARG A 280 29.80 26.99 -5.96
C ARG A 280 30.75 25.85 -5.61
N VAL A 281 31.25 25.87 -4.37
CA VAL A 281 32.10 24.79 -3.84
C VAL A 281 31.28 23.56 -3.43
N GLN A 282 30.05 23.78 -2.98
CA GLN A 282 29.13 22.73 -2.56
C GLN A 282 27.69 23.11 -2.87
N ASP A 283 26.92 22.15 -3.36
CA ASP A 283 25.47 22.27 -3.45
C ASP A 283 24.79 22.14 -2.07
N PRO A 284 23.58 22.70 -1.90
CA PRO A 284 22.74 22.46 -0.74
C PRO A 284 22.41 20.97 -0.57
N TYR A 285 22.10 20.56 0.66
CA TYR A 285 21.86 19.14 0.98
C TYR A 285 20.68 18.53 0.22
N CYS A 286 19.66 19.32 -0.16
CA CYS A 286 18.56 18.80 -0.95
C CYS A 286 18.99 18.26 -2.33
N LEU A 287 20.12 18.74 -2.85
CA LEU A 287 20.77 18.28 -4.09
C LEU A 287 21.90 17.28 -3.79
N ARG A 288 22.79 17.62 -2.86
CA ARG A 288 24.00 16.85 -2.57
C ARG A 288 23.77 15.57 -1.79
N ALA A 289 22.75 15.53 -0.93
CA ALA A 289 22.46 14.40 -0.05
C ALA A 289 21.37 13.46 -0.60
N ILE A 290 21.03 13.58 -1.90
CA ILE A 290 19.98 12.75 -2.53
C ILE A 290 20.27 11.25 -2.36
N PRO A 291 21.46 10.72 -2.70
CA PRO A 291 21.72 9.29 -2.53
C PRO A 291 21.51 8.81 -1.09
N GLN A 292 21.88 9.61 -0.11
CA GLN A 292 21.80 9.27 1.30
C GLN A 292 20.34 9.18 1.77
N VAL A 293 19.49 10.14 1.37
CA VAL A 293 18.10 10.20 1.81
C VAL A 293 17.21 9.22 1.04
N LEU A 294 17.27 9.24 -0.31
CA LEU A 294 16.50 8.28 -1.12
C LEU A 294 17.01 6.85 -0.92
N GLY A 295 18.31 6.65 -0.69
CA GLY A 295 18.87 5.35 -0.40
C GLY A 295 18.37 4.76 0.91
N ALA A 296 18.30 5.55 1.99
CA ALA A 296 17.72 5.12 3.25
C ALA A 296 16.23 4.75 3.12
N ALA A 297 15.46 5.52 2.34
CA ALA A 297 14.08 5.20 2.04
C ALA A 297 13.95 3.91 1.19
N SER A 298 14.84 3.72 0.21
CA SER A 298 14.92 2.50 -0.59
C SER A 298 15.14 1.26 0.27
N ASP A 299 16.08 1.32 1.21
CA ASP A 299 16.37 0.21 2.12
C ASP A 299 15.19 -0.06 3.07
N ALA A 300 14.52 0.98 3.55
CA ALA A 300 13.31 0.85 4.37
C ALA A 300 12.14 0.19 3.59
N ILE A 301 11.92 0.61 2.34
CA ILE A 301 10.90 0.01 1.46
C ILE A 301 11.24 -1.45 1.15
N ALA A 302 12.51 -1.77 0.87
CA ALA A 302 12.95 -3.14 0.62
C ALA A 302 12.77 -4.04 1.85
N ASN A 303 13.02 -3.53 3.05
CA ASN A 303 12.73 -4.24 4.30
C ASN A 303 11.22 -4.44 4.48
N GLY A 304 10.43 -3.40 4.21
CA GLY A 304 8.98 -3.46 4.28
C GLY A 304 8.39 -4.50 3.34
N ARG A 305 8.86 -4.54 2.07
CA ARG A 305 8.49 -5.58 1.10
C ARG A 305 8.63 -6.98 1.69
N ARG A 306 9.79 -7.30 2.27
CA ARG A 306 10.03 -8.63 2.84
C ARG A 306 9.04 -8.97 3.95
N THR A 307 8.77 -8.03 4.87
CA THR A 307 7.78 -8.25 5.93
C THR A 307 6.39 -8.49 5.37
N ILE A 308 5.95 -7.67 4.40
CA ILE A 308 4.65 -7.83 3.76
C ILE A 308 4.58 -9.19 3.04
N GLU A 309 5.60 -9.57 2.26
CA GLU A 309 5.62 -10.85 1.52
C GLU A 309 5.53 -12.08 2.44
N TYR A 310 6.11 -12.03 3.65
CA TYR A 310 5.90 -13.08 4.64
C TYR A 310 4.44 -13.16 5.08
N GLU A 311 3.81 -12.01 5.36
CA GLU A 311 2.40 -11.99 5.75
C GLU A 311 1.48 -12.47 4.60
N LEU A 312 1.82 -12.17 3.35
CA LEU A 312 1.10 -12.66 2.18
C LEU A 312 1.14 -14.20 2.04
N GLY A 313 2.01 -14.87 2.79
CA GLY A 313 2.09 -16.32 2.96
C GLY A 313 1.48 -16.88 4.25
N ALA A 314 1.05 -16.04 5.18
CA ALA A 314 0.68 -16.45 6.54
C ALA A 314 -0.75 -16.98 6.64
N VAL A 315 -1.01 -17.83 7.64
CA VAL A 315 -2.38 -18.08 8.14
C VAL A 315 -2.53 -17.36 9.46
N THR A 316 -3.37 -16.33 9.46
CA THR A 316 -3.56 -15.41 10.59
C THR A 316 -4.87 -15.63 11.33
N ASP A 317 -5.55 -16.76 11.10
CA ASP A 317 -6.75 -17.18 11.81
C ASP A 317 -6.40 -17.79 13.17
N ASN A 318 -7.41 -17.99 14.03
CA ASN A 318 -7.32 -18.74 15.27
C ASN A 318 -8.70 -19.33 15.68
N PRO A 319 -8.77 -20.58 16.17
CA PRO A 319 -7.67 -21.55 16.28
C PRO A 319 -7.32 -22.17 14.92
N LEU A 320 -6.14 -22.78 14.84
CA LEU A 320 -5.63 -23.41 13.63
C LEU A 320 -5.76 -24.93 13.70
N VAL A 321 -6.08 -25.53 12.55
CA VAL A 321 -6.12 -26.98 12.33
C VAL A 321 -4.80 -27.42 11.72
N PHE A 322 -4.15 -28.41 12.33
CA PHE A 322 -2.98 -29.08 11.80
C PHE A 322 -3.34 -30.54 11.52
N LEU A 323 -3.01 -30.99 10.32
CA LEU A 323 -3.14 -32.38 9.91
C LEU A 323 -1.74 -32.98 9.87
N ASP A 324 -1.57 -34.19 10.37
CA ASP A 324 -0.32 -34.94 10.21
C ASP A 324 -0.44 -35.98 9.08
N ASP A 325 0.71 -36.39 8.52
CA ASP A 325 0.77 -37.36 7.43
C ASP A 325 0.36 -38.78 7.85
N ALA A 326 0.26 -39.04 9.17
CA ALA A 326 -0.17 -40.32 9.74
C ALA A 326 -1.69 -40.38 9.99
N GLY A 327 -2.44 -39.34 9.61
CA GLY A 327 -3.90 -39.27 9.73
C GLY A 327 -4.41 -38.72 11.06
N GLY A 328 -3.54 -38.20 11.91
CA GLY A 328 -3.90 -37.44 13.10
C GLY A 328 -4.20 -35.97 12.81
N SER A 329 -4.87 -35.32 13.75
CA SER A 329 -5.19 -33.90 13.67
C SER A 329 -5.07 -33.22 15.02
N GLU A 330 -4.59 -31.97 15.03
CA GLU A 330 -4.49 -31.14 16.21
C GLU A 330 -5.11 -29.77 15.98
N ILE A 331 -5.81 -29.25 16.99
CA ILE A 331 -6.26 -27.85 17.00
C ILE A 331 -5.45 -27.08 18.04
N LEU A 332 -4.76 -26.05 17.56
CA LEU A 332 -3.92 -25.20 18.37
C LEU A 332 -4.48 -23.78 18.41
N SER A 333 -4.63 -23.24 19.61
CA SER A 333 -4.91 -21.82 19.81
C SER A 333 -3.60 -21.06 19.94
N GLY A 334 -3.42 -20.01 19.15
CA GLY A 334 -2.27 -19.14 19.13
C GLY A 334 -2.66 -17.67 18.94
N GLY A 335 -1.69 -16.85 18.52
CA GLY A 335 -1.85 -15.39 18.34
C GLY A 335 -1.48 -14.90 16.94
N ASN A 336 -1.57 -15.76 15.91
CA ASN A 336 -1.16 -15.41 14.54
C ASN A 336 -1.99 -14.25 13.93
N PHE A 337 -3.12 -13.92 14.54
CA PHE A 337 -3.95 -12.76 14.19
C PHE A 337 -3.35 -11.40 14.61
N HIS A 338 -2.27 -11.40 15.40
CA HIS A 338 -1.72 -10.19 15.97
C HIS A 338 -0.78 -9.48 14.97
N GLY A 339 -1.24 -8.34 14.46
CA GLY A 339 -0.60 -7.61 13.36
C GLY A 339 0.65 -6.79 13.69
N MET A 340 1.39 -7.09 14.76
CA MET A 340 2.53 -6.27 15.18
C MET A 340 3.67 -6.21 14.14
N PRO A 341 4.03 -7.32 13.45
CA PRO A 341 5.05 -7.26 12.39
C PRO A 341 4.71 -6.25 11.29
N LEU A 342 3.42 -6.18 10.93
CA LEU A 342 2.92 -5.22 9.96
C LEU A 342 2.87 -3.80 10.53
N ALA A 343 2.35 -3.60 11.74
CA ALA A 343 2.18 -2.28 12.34
C ALA A 343 3.50 -1.48 12.40
N ILE A 344 4.56 -2.08 12.94
CA ILE A 344 5.89 -1.44 13.03
C ILE A 344 6.46 -1.16 11.64
N THR A 345 6.28 -2.10 10.71
CA THR A 345 6.75 -1.96 9.33
C THR A 345 6.06 -0.78 8.62
N LEU A 346 4.74 -0.69 8.75
CA LEU A 346 3.93 0.36 8.14
C LEU A 346 4.28 1.74 8.74
N ASP A 347 4.57 1.80 10.03
CA ASP A 347 5.10 3.01 10.69
C ASP A 347 6.45 3.44 10.10
N GLY A 348 7.36 2.47 9.89
CA GLY A 348 8.65 2.72 9.22
C GLY A 348 8.51 3.22 7.79
N LEU A 349 7.56 2.67 7.01
CA LEU A 349 7.28 3.13 5.65
C LEU A 349 6.78 4.58 5.60
N ARG A 350 5.95 4.99 6.57
CA ARG A 350 5.49 6.39 6.70
C ARG A 350 6.65 7.36 6.95
N VAL A 351 7.57 6.99 7.84
CA VAL A 351 8.78 7.77 8.12
C VAL A 351 9.65 7.89 6.87
N ALA A 352 9.88 6.78 6.15
CA ALA A 352 10.64 6.78 4.91
C ALA A 352 10.01 7.70 3.84
N ALA A 353 8.69 7.58 3.63
CA ALA A 353 7.96 8.43 2.69
C ALA A 353 8.08 9.92 3.06
N CYS A 354 7.95 10.27 4.35
CA CYS A 354 8.05 11.64 4.85
C CYS A 354 9.42 12.27 4.52
N HIS A 355 10.52 11.51 4.66
CA HIS A 355 11.85 12.00 4.30
C HIS A 355 12.04 12.21 2.79
N VAL A 356 11.48 11.34 1.94
CA VAL A 356 11.50 11.53 0.48
C VAL A 356 10.72 12.77 0.08
N GLY A 357 9.52 12.96 0.65
CA GLY A 357 8.69 14.14 0.40
C GLY A 357 9.37 15.43 0.87
N GLY A 358 9.95 15.42 2.07
CA GLY A 358 10.65 16.57 2.62
C GLY A 358 11.86 17.01 1.79
N ILE A 359 12.72 16.08 1.36
CA ILE A 359 13.88 16.46 0.53
C ILE A 359 13.47 16.91 -0.87
N SER A 360 12.41 16.32 -1.44
CA SER A 360 11.81 16.72 -2.72
C SER A 360 11.29 18.15 -2.69
N GLU A 361 10.48 18.49 -1.68
CA GLU A 361 9.94 19.83 -1.51
C GLU A 361 11.06 20.86 -1.30
N ARG A 362 12.16 20.51 -0.63
CA ARG A 362 13.34 21.40 -0.54
C ARG A 362 14.02 21.65 -1.88
N ARG A 363 13.96 20.73 -2.85
CA ARG A 363 14.45 20.98 -4.22
C ARG A 363 13.49 21.87 -5.01
N VAL A 364 12.18 21.67 -4.84
CA VAL A 364 11.15 22.57 -5.39
C VAL A 364 11.36 24.00 -4.88
N TYR A 365 11.50 24.18 -3.57
CA TYR A 365 11.80 25.48 -2.96
C TYR A 365 13.10 26.08 -3.51
N TRP A 366 14.17 25.27 -3.61
CA TRP A 366 15.47 25.76 -4.06
C TRP A 366 15.39 26.41 -5.45
N VAL A 367 14.84 25.73 -6.45
CA VAL A 367 14.76 26.26 -7.81
C VAL A 367 13.77 27.41 -7.92
N LEU A 368 12.61 27.33 -7.25
CA LEU A 368 11.59 28.38 -7.32
C LEU A 368 12.00 29.66 -6.58
N SER A 369 12.89 29.58 -5.60
CA SER A 369 13.40 30.77 -4.93
C SER A 369 14.15 31.71 -5.87
N GLY A 370 14.76 31.17 -6.95
CA GLY A 370 15.60 31.94 -7.85
C GLY A 370 16.81 32.61 -7.17
N HIS A 371 17.18 32.18 -5.95
CA HIS A 371 18.24 32.82 -5.17
C HIS A 371 19.65 32.45 -5.66
N ASP A 372 19.82 31.34 -6.37
CA ASP A 372 21.11 30.95 -6.94
C ASP A 372 21.42 31.78 -8.19
N ALA A 373 22.27 32.80 -8.02
CA ALA A 373 22.69 33.68 -9.10
C ALA A 373 23.42 32.98 -10.27
N HIS A 374 23.84 31.73 -10.09
CA HIS A 374 24.55 30.94 -11.12
C HIS A 374 23.62 29.97 -11.85
N ASN A 375 22.35 29.88 -11.46
CA ASN A 375 21.31 29.17 -12.19
C ASN A 375 20.45 30.19 -12.98
N PRO A 376 20.35 30.11 -14.32
CA PRO A 376 19.65 31.11 -15.15
C PRO A 376 18.11 30.99 -15.09
N VAL A 377 17.56 30.66 -13.93
CA VAL A 377 16.12 30.59 -13.68
C VAL A 377 15.57 31.93 -13.20
N THR A 378 14.32 32.23 -13.55
CA THR A 378 13.61 33.37 -12.99
C THR A 378 12.96 32.99 -11.65
N PRO A 379 12.71 33.96 -10.74
CA PRO A 379 11.91 33.71 -9.54
C PRO A 379 10.58 33.02 -9.88
N TYR A 380 10.30 31.93 -9.17
CA TYR A 380 9.13 31.07 -9.35
C TYR A 380 8.96 30.46 -10.75
N LEU A 381 10.00 30.53 -11.60
CA LEU A 381 9.97 30.14 -13.00
C LEU A 381 8.90 30.90 -13.82
N ALA A 382 8.59 32.13 -13.41
CA ALA A 382 7.68 33.03 -14.13
C ALA A 382 8.39 33.74 -15.30
N GLU A 383 7.69 34.00 -16.41
CA GLU A 383 8.24 34.76 -17.53
C GLU A 383 8.37 36.25 -17.19
N ASP A 384 7.38 36.82 -16.49
CA ASP A 384 7.37 38.21 -16.00
C ASP A 384 7.16 38.25 -14.47
N PRO A 385 8.23 38.03 -13.67
CA PRO A 385 8.16 38.04 -12.22
C PRO A 385 7.65 39.39 -11.66
N GLY A 386 6.55 39.34 -10.91
CA GLY A 386 5.89 40.51 -10.32
C GLY A 386 4.52 40.78 -10.95
N LEU A 387 4.36 40.46 -12.24
CA LEU A 387 3.05 40.35 -12.87
C LEU A 387 2.49 38.93 -12.75
N GLN A 388 3.36 37.92 -12.96
CA GLN A 388 3.05 36.51 -12.88
C GLN A 388 3.60 35.90 -11.58
N SER A 389 2.89 34.91 -11.05
CA SER A 389 3.27 34.12 -9.88
C SER A 389 4.00 32.82 -10.23
N GLY A 390 3.94 32.38 -11.49
CA GLY A 390 4.57 31.16 -11.94
C GLY A 390 4.10 29.95 -11.13
N LEU A 391 5.06 29.15 -10.66
CA LEU A 391 4.79 27.96 -9.84
C LEU A 391 4.87 28.21 -8.33
N MET A 392 4.83 29.47 -7.88
CA MET A 392 4.90 29.83 -6.45
C MET A 392 3.93 29.02 -5.58
N ILE A 393 2.66 28.93 -5.99
CA ILE A 393 1.63 28.24 -5.19
C ILE A 393 1.73 26.72 -5.29
N ALA A 394 2.37 26.16 -6.33
CA ALA A 394 2.66 24.73 -6.37
C ALA A 394 3.60 24.32 -5.22
N GLN A 395 4.57 25.18 -4.87
CA GLN A 395 5.42 24.95 -3.68
C GLN A 395 4.62 24.99 -2.37
N TYR A 396 3.61 25.84 -2.26
CA TYR A 396 2.76 25.90 -1.07
C TYR A 396 1.99 24.60 -0.89
N THR A 397 1.48 24.04 -1.99
CA THR A 397 0.84 22.71 -1.99
C THR A 397 1.81 21.62 -1.54
N ALA A 398 3.02 21.57 -2.10
CA ALA A 398 4.03 20.60 -1.68
C ALA A 398 4.39 20.73 -0.20
N ALA A 399 4.54 21.96 0.30
CA ALA A 399 4.83 22.25 1.71
C ALA A 399 3.67 21.81 2.63
N ALA A 400 2.42 22.04 2.22
CA ALA A 400 1.24 21.57 2.95
C ALA A 400 1.19 20.04 3.01
N CYS A 401 1.46 19.34 1.91
CA CYS A 401 1.55 17.88 1.88
C CYS A 401 2.64 17.36 2.82
N VAL A 402 3.84 17.97 2.83
CA VAL A 402 4.92 17.59 3.75
C VAL A 402 4.52 17.82 5.21
N SER A 403 3.84 18.94 5.52
CA SER A 403 3.37 19.22 6.88
C SER A 403 2.35 18.16 7.37
N GLU A 404 1.44 17.73 6.49
CA GLU A 404 0.54 16.62 6.79
C GLU A 404 1.31 15.31 7.01
N MET A 405 2.27 14.98 6.13
CA MET A 405 3.13 13.79 6.27
C MET A 405 3.89 13.76 7.59
N GLN A 406 4.42 14.89 8.06
CA GLN A 406 5.10 14.98 9.36
C GLN A 406 4.16 14.65 10.51
N THR A 407 2.91 15.12 10.45
CA THR A 407 1.89 14.83 11.46
C THR A 407 1.53 13.34 11.45
N ILE A 408 1.30 12.78 10.27
CA ILE A 408 0.95 11.37 10.10
C ILE A 408 2.16 10.44 10.06
N ALA A 409 3.38 10.89 10.37
CA ALA A 409 4.54 10.03 10.55
C ALA A 409 4.71 9.58 12.01
N ASN A 410 3.93 10.14 12.94
CA ASN A 410 3.90 9.67 14.33
C ASN A 410 3.45 8.19 14.36
N PRO A 411 4.22 7.28 14.99
CA PRO A 411 3.90 5.86 15.07
C PRO A 411 2.50 5.61 15.63
N ALA A 412 1.70 4.80 14.94
CA ALA A 412 0.39 4.37 15.45
C ALA A 412 0.56 3.15 16.37
N SER A 413 1.61 2.34 16.14
CA SER A 413 1.85 1.08 16.86
C SER A 413 2.39 1.26 18.28
N VAL A 414 2.76 2.49 18.68
CA VAL A 414 3.31 2.76 20.03
C VAL A 414 2.23 2.99 21.08
N ALA A 415 0.98 3.13 20.66
CA ALA A 415 -0.16 3.31 21.55
C ALA A 415 -0.94 2.00 21.71
N ASN A 416 -1.40 1.74 22.93
CA ASN A 416 -2.13 0.52 23.27
C ASN A 416 -3.30 0.83 24.18
N ILE A 417 -4.46 0.22 23.89
CA ILE A 417 -5.68 0.35 24.69
C ILE A 417 -6.26 -1.06 24.86
N PRO A 418 -6.36 -1.61 26.08
CA PRO A 418 -6.99 -2.90 26.33
C PRO A 418 -8.46 -2.94 25.91
N THR A 419 -8.88 -4.02 25.26
CA THR A 419 -10.25 -4.31 24.85
C THR A 419 -10.77 -5.59 25.50
N SER A 420 -12.05 -5.92 25.25
CA SER A 420 -12.64 -7.21 25.66
C SER A 420 -12.45 -7.56 27.14
N ALA A 421 -12.70 -6.58 28.02
CA ALA A 421 -12.56 -6.70 29.47
C ALA A 421 -11.17 -7.17 29.95
N GLY A 422 -10.11 -6.76 29.23
CA GLY A 422 -8.72 -7.08 29.58
C GLY A 422 -8.25 -8.46 29.11
N ILE A 423 -9.03 -9.15 28.27
CA ILE A 423 -8.55 -10.35 27.57
C ILE A 423 -7.70 -9.99 26.36
N GLU A 424 -8.10 -8.95 25.63
CA GLU A 424 -7.34 -8.37 24.52
C GLU A 424 -6.57 -7.17 25.07
N ASP A 425 -5.58 -7.44 25.92
CA ASP A 425 -4.87 -6.45 26.72
C ASP A 425 -3.74 -5.73 25.98
N TYR A 426 -3.36 -6.23 24.80
CA TYR A 426 -2.31 -5.64 24.00
C TYR A 426 -2.66 -5.65 22.51
N ASN A 427 -2.82 -4.47 21.93
CA ASN A 427 -3.18 -4.26 20.53
C ASN A 427 -2.05 -3.69 19.64
N SER A 428 -2.05 -4.00 18.34
CA SER A 428 -1.00 -3.53 17.40
C SER A 428 -1.28 -2.16 16.78
N MET A 429 -2.55 -1.77 16.67
CA MET A 429 -3.02 -0.62 15.90
C MET A 429 -2.59 -0.64 14.42
N GLY A 430 -2.31 -1.83 13.87
CA GLY A 430 -1.80 -2.03 12.52
C GLY A 430 -2.74 -1.54 11.40
N ALA A 431 -4.05 -1.57 11.60
CA ALA A 431 -5.01 -1.02 10.64
C ALA A 431 -4.84 0.50 10.47
N THR A 432 -4.72 1.24 11.57
CA THR A 432 -4.45 2.69 11.56
C THR A 432 -3.10 2.98 10.90
N ALA A 433 -2.06 2.22 11.24
CA ALA A 433 -0.74 2.33 10.60
C ALA A 433 -0.84 2.14 9.07
N GLY A 434 -1.61 1.14 8.63
CA GLY A 434 -1.81 0.83 7.21
C GLY A 434 -2.54 1.91 6.44
N LEU A 435 -3.63 2.45 6.99
CA LEU A 435 -4.39 3.52 6.35
C LEU A 435 -3.58 4.82 6.27
N LEU A 436 -2.82 5.15 7.32
CA LEU A 436 -1.91 6.30 7.28
C LEU A 436 -0.74 6.09 6.31
N ALA A 437 -0.28 4.85 6.11
CA ALA A 437 0.72 4.53 5.10
C ALA A 437 0.18 4.76 3.69
N ARG A 438 -1.05 4.33 3.39
CA ARG A 438 -1.74 4.63 2.13
C ARG A 438 -1.88 6.14 1.91
N ARG A 439 -2.29 6.90 2.92
CA ARG A 439 -2.35 8.37 2.85
C ARG A 439 -0.98 9.00 2.56
N SER A 440 0.09 8.49 3.17
CA SER A 440 1.47 8.95 2.91
C SER A 440 1.92 8.68 1.47
N VAL A 441 1.47 7.57 0.86
CA VAL A 441 1.74 7.28 -0.56
C VAL A 441 1.10 8.34 -1.45
N ASP A 442 -0.15 8.72 -1.19
CA ASP A 442 -0.86 9.71 -2.02
C ASP A 442 -0.22 11.10 -1.91
N LEU A 443 0.06 11.56 -0.69
CA LEU A 443 0.74 12.83 -0.45
C LEU A 443 2.13 12.86 -1.10
N LEU A 444 2.89 11.75 -1.01
CA LEU A 444 4.20 11.68 -1.63
C LEU A 444 4.10 11.73 -3.16
N ARG A 445 3.10 11.08 -3.77
CA ARG A 445 2.89 11.12 -5.21
C ARG A 445 2.67 12.56 -5.69
N ASP A 446 1.86 13.33 -4.97
CA ASP A 446 1.59 14.73 -5.31
C ASP A 446 2.84 15.60 -5.17
N ILE A 447 3.64 15.41 -4.11
CA ILE A 447 4.92 16.12 -3.93
C ILE A 447 5.88 15.82 -5.09
N ILE A 448 6.06 14.55 -5.46
CA ILE A 448 6.95 14.18 -6.57
C ILE A 448 6.41 14.68 -7.90
N ALA A 449 5.09 14.72 -8.10
CA ALA A 449 4.48 15.30 -9.29
C ALA A 449 4.78 16.81 -9.40
N ILE A 450 4.72 17.54 -8.28
CA ILE A 450 5.09 18.96 -8.22
C ILE A 450 6.57 19.15 -8.54
N GLU A 451 7.46 18.31 -8.00
CA GLU A 451 8.89 18.37 -8.32
C GLU A 451 9.16 18.15 -9.81
N LEU A 452 8.58 17.10 -10.40
CA LEU A 452 8.73 16.81 -11.82
C LEU A 452 8.19 17.94 -12.71
N LEU A 453 7.02 18.49 -12.38
CA LEU A 453 6.45 19.65 -13.08
C LEU A 453 7.39 20.86 -13.00
N THR A 454 7.90 21.14 -11.79
CA THR A 454 8.79 22.27 -11.52
C THR A 454 10.10 22.12 -12.29
N MET A 455 10.73 20.95 -12.25
CA MET A 455 12.00 20.72 -12.93
C MET A 455 11.84 20.63 -14.45
N ALA A 456 10.69 20.17 -14.94
CA ALA A 456 10.39 20.25 -16.36
C ALA A 456 10.35 21.69 -16.87
N GLN A 457 9.84 22.62 -16.05
CA GLN A 457 9.89 24.05 -16.35
C GLN A 457 11.30 24.63 -16.20
N ALA A 458 12.05 24.26 -15.15
CA ALA A 458 13.42 24.71 -14.97
C ALA A 458 14.34 24.32 -16.15
N PHE A 459 14.08 23.16 -16.78
CA PHE A 459 14.79 22.69 -17.96
C PHE A 459 14.67 23.63 -19.17
N GLU A 460 13.55 24.35 -19.31
CA GLU A 460 13.38 25.30 -20.40
C GLU A 460 14.43 26.43 -20.33
N HIS A 461 14.85 26.81 -19.12
CA HIS A 461 15.91 27.80 -18.88
C HIS A 461 17.33 27.27 -19.14
N GLN A 462 17.51 25.95 -19.25
CA GLN A 462 18.81 25.36 -19.57
C GLN A 462 19.03 25.21 -21.08
N ARG A 463 17.98 25.41 -21.91
CA ARG A 463 18.10 25.28 -23.36
C ARG A 463 19.06 26.33 -23.94
N PRO A 464 19.87 25.97 -24.96
CA PRO A 464 19.76 24.77 -25.80
C PRO A 464 20.46 23.50 -25.25
N LEU A 465 21.08 23.55 -24.06
CA LEU A 465 21.77 22.40 -23.47
C LEU A 465 20.80 21.26 -23.16
N ARG A 466 21.31 20.02 -23.24
CA ARG A 466 20.55 18.81 -22.96
C ARG A 466 21.12 18.03 -21.79
N SER A 467 20.23 17.37 -21.05
CA SER A 467 20.58 16.39 -20.02
C SER A 467 20.89 15.02 -20.64
N GLY A 468 21.11 14.01 -19.80
CA GLY A 468 21.21 12.62 -20.23
C GLY A 468 19.93 12.12 -20.90
N LEU A 469 20.06 11.13 -21.79
CA LEU A 469 18.96 10.66 -22.66
C LEU A 469 17.69 10.24 -21.89
N ASP A 470 17.84 9.58 -20.75
CA ASP A 470 16.69 9.11 -19.97
C ASP A 470 15.96 10.27 -19.28
N VAL A 471 16.71 11.29 -18.83
CA VAL A 471 16.15 12.51 -18.25
C VAL A 471 15.40 13.31 -19.32
N GLU A 472 15.96 13.43 -20.51
CA GLU A 472 15.27 14.05 -21.66
C GLU A 472 14.01 13.27 -22.09
N THR A 473 14.05 11.93 -21.99
CA THR A 473 12.87 11.09 -22.25
C THR A 473 11.77 11.33 -21.22
N ALA A 474 12.12 11.42 -19.94
CA ALA A 474 11.17 11.75 -18.89
C ALA A 474 10.61 13.18 -19.04
N HIS A 475 11.46 14.16 -19.39
CA HIS A 475 11.04 15.54 -19.72
C HIS A 475 10.01 15.55 -20.86
N ALA A 476 10.30 14.84 -21.95
CA ALA A 476 9.41 14.73 -23.10
C ALA A 476 8.07 14.09 -22.73
N ALA A 477 8.07 13.02 -21.93
CA ALA A 477 6.85 12.37 -21.46
C ALA A 477 5.96 13.30 -20.61
N ILE A 478 6.57 14.16 -19.78
CA ILE A 478 5.85 15.21 -19.06
C ILE A 478 5.28 16.23 -20.04
N ARG A 479 6.08 16.69 -21.01
CA ARG A 479 5.68 17.72 -22.00
C ARG A 479 4.59 17.27 -22.97
N GLU A 480 4.48 15.97 -23.23
CA GLU A 480 3.35 15.40 -23.98
C GLU A 480 2.01 15.60 -23.25
N ARG A 481 2.05 15.70 -21.91
CA ARG A 481 0.85 15.84 -21.07
C ARG A 481 0.62 17.25 -20.55
N VAL A 482 1.70 18.00 -20.35
CA VAL A 482 1.69 19.32 -19.73
C VAL A 482 2.54 20.29 -20.57
N PRO A 483 1.94 21.29 -21.23
CA PRO A 483 2.71 22.27 -21.99
C PRO A 483 3.62 23.10 -21.07
N PRO A 484 4.70 23.72 -21.60
CA PRO A 484 5.47 24.71 -20.84
C PRO A 484 4.56 25.77 -20.20
N LEU A 485 5.00 26.27 -19.04
CA LEU A 485 4.36 27.43 -18.42
C LEU A 485 4.82 28.67 -19.18
N GLY A 486 3.86 29.40 -19.74
CA GLY A 486 4.06 30.76 -20.26
C GLY A 486 3.38 31.73 -19.30
N ASP A 487 2.13 32.12 -19.62
CA ASP A 487 1.26 32.86 -18.69
C ASP A 487 0.79 32.02 -17.50
N ASP A 488 0.44 32.72 -16.42
CA ASP A 488 -0.17 32.13 -15.22
C ASP A 488 -1.45 31.34 -15.59
N ARG A 489 -1.47 30.08 -15.16
CA ARG A 489 -2.64 29.20 -15.20
C ARG A 489 -2.70 28.38 -13.93
N SER A 490 -3.87 27.81 -13.64
CA SER A 490 -3.99 26.88 -12.51
C SER A 490 -3.04 25.71 -12.70
N PRO A 491 -2.13 25.42 -11.74
CA PRO A 491 -1.23 24.28 -11.82
C PRO A 491 -1.90 22.96 -11.44
N ALA A 492 -3.13 23.00 -10.89
CA ALA A 492 -3.79 21.79 -10.38
C ALA A 492 -4.04 20.71 -11.46
N PRO A 493 -4.53 21.03 -12.67
CA PRO A 493 -4.65 20.04 -13.74
C PRO A 493 -3.29 19.45 -14.17
N ASP A 494 -2.25 20.28 -14.18
CA ASP A 494 -0.89 19.89 -14.58
C ASP A 494 -0.27 18.93 -13.54
N ILE A 495 -0.40 19.24 -12.25
CA ILE A 495 0.01 18.38 -11.15
C ILE A 495 -0.71 17.03 -11.22
N ALA A 496 -2.04 17.04 -11.42
CA ALA A 496 -2.84 15.81 -11.53
C ALA A 496 -2.42 14.94 -12.72
N ALA A 497 -2.08 15.56 -13.86
CA ALA A 497 -1.59 14.86 -15.05
C ALA A 497 -0.25 14.16 -14.77
N VAL A 498 0.69 14.84 -14.12
CA VAL A 498 1.99 14.26 -13.74
C VAL A 498 1.83 13.18 -12.66
N ALA A 499 0.97 13.38 -11.66
CA ALA A 499 0.68 12.38 -10.64
C ALA A 499 0.09 11.09 -11.26
N LYS A 500 -0.77 11.22 -12.29
CA LYS A 500 -1.27 10.07 -13.07
C LYS A 500 -0.15 9.39 -13.88
N LEU A 501 0.77 10.16 -14.44
CA LEU A 501 1.93 9.61 -15.15
C LEU A 501 2.81 8.78 -14.20
N ILE A 502 3.05 9.27 -12.97
CA ILE A 502 3.71 8.50 -11.91
C ILE A 502 2.92 7.25 -11.60
N ALA A 503 1.61 7.34 -11.35
CA ALA A 503 0.79 6.20 -10.93
C ALA A 503 0.76 5.06 -11.97
N THR A 504 0.80 5.41 -13.26
CA THR A 504 0.77 4.46 -14.38
C THR A 504 2.15 3.97 -14.82
N GLY A 505 3.23 4.56 -14.29
CA GLY A 505 4.61 4.20 -14.65
C GLY A 505 5.03 4.74 -16.02
N GLY A 506 4.45 5.85 -16.47
CA GLY A 506 4.71 6.42 -17.80
C GLY A 506 5.94 7.32 -17.91
N LEU A 507 6.84 7.32 -16.91
CA LEU A 507 8.06 8.16 -16.89
C LEU A 507 9.32 7.42 -17.39
N GLY A 508 9.19 6.16 -17.82
CA GLY A 508 10.32 5.28 -18.17
C GLY A 508 10.39 4.05 -17.28
#